data_AF-A0A956MYR5-F1
#
_entry.id   AF-A0A956MYR5-F1
#
_cell.length_a   1.000
_cell.length_b   1.000
_cell.length_c   1.000
_cell.angle_alpha   90.00
_cell.angle_beta   90.00
_cell.angle_gamma   90.00
#
_symmetry.space_group_name_H-M   'P 1'
#
loop_
_entity.id
_entity.type
_entity.pdbx_description
1 polymer ?
#
loop_
_entity_poly.entity_id
_entity_poly.type
_entity_poly.pdbx_seq_one_letter_code
_entity_poly.pdbx_strand_id
1 'polypeptide(L)'
;MTKKEINSQIDYITIAKAIGIIMVVCGHIGGIYKIIGIPVFNSKPSEIFPIYSYHMPLFIFISGYFYKQGYIYDIKGLIKKRLKTLVIPYYKWNLFYGLLVTVLINVGLFNNGNKINLYNYFLEPIFQGYQYNLNGPSWFLISLFFIQIGYT
;
A
#
# COMPACT_ATOMS: atom_id res chain seq x y z
N MET A 1 26.29 3.98 16.04
CA MET A 1 25.91 2.57 15.90
C MET A 1 27.02 1.82 15.20
N THR A 2 27.35 0.62 15.68
CA THR A 2 28.28 -0.29 15.02
C THR A 2 27.61 -0.91 13.78
N LYS A 3 28.40 -1.39 12.81
CA LYS A 3 27.88 -2.04 11.59
C LYS A 3 26.96 -3.23 11.90
N LYS A 4 27.23 -3.93 13.01
CA LYS A 4 26.42 -5.05 13.52
C LYS A 4 25.05 -4.59 14.01
N GLU A 5 24.98 -3.47 14.72
CA GLU A 5 23.71 -2.88 15.19
C GLU A 5 22.83 -2.40 14.03
N ILE A 6 23.43 -1.80 13.00
CA ILE A 6 22.70 -1.34 11.81
C ILE A 6 22.09 -2.54 11.06
N ASN A 7 22.83 -3.62 10.88
CA ASN A 7 22.32 -4.83 10.23
C ASN A 7 21.17 -5.45 11.02
N SER A 8 21.32 -5.58 12.34
CA SER A 8 20.27 -6.10 13.22
C SER A 8 18.99 -5.25 13.15
N GLN A 9 19.11 -3.92 13.14
CA GLN A 9 17.97 -3.00 12.97
C GLN A 9 17.27 -3.20 11.61
N ILE A 10 18.03 -3.39 10.53
CA ILE A 10 17.49 -3.69 9.20
C ILE A 10 16.75 -5.04 9.20
N ASP A 11 17.27 -6.04 9.91
CA ASP A 11 16.66 -7.37 10.03
C ASP A 11 15.30 -7.30 10.74
N TYR A 12 15.21 -6.64 11.90
CA TYR A 12 13.94 -6.46 12.61
C TYR A 12 12.89 -5.76 11.76
N ILE A 13 13.28 -4.73 11.02
CA ILE A 13 12.35 -4.00 10.15
C ILE A 13 11.92 -4.87 8.96
N THR A 14 12.82 -5.69 8.44
CA THR A 14 12.50 -6.64 7.36
C THR A 14 11.50 -7.69 7.84
N ILE A 15 11.70 -8.22 9.05
CA ILE A 15 10.75 -9.14 9.69
C ILE A 15 9.39 -8.47 9.91
N ALA A 16 9.36 -7.23 10.42
CA ALA A 16 8.12 -6.50 10.63
C ALA A 16 7.34 -6.28 9.32
N LYS A 17 8.02 -5.95 8.22
CA LYS A 17 7.40 -5.85 6.89
C LYS A 17 6.84 -7.19 6.42
N ALA A 18 7.58 -8.29 6.59
CA ALA A 18 7.13 -9.62 6.22
C ALA A 18 5.86 -10.02 6.99
N ILE A 19 5.83 -9.77 8.29
CA ILE A 19 4.65 -9.98 9.14
C ILE A 19 3.48 -9.13 8.64
N GLY A 20 3.72 -7.84 8.31
CA GLY A 20 2.71 -6.96 7.73
C GLY A 20 2.11 -7.50 6.44
N ILE A 21 2.94 -8.08 5.54
CA ILE A 21 2.47 -8.67 4.28
C ILE A 21 1.61 -9.90 4.57
N ILE A 22 2.04 -10.77 5.49
CA ILE A 22 1.25 -11.93 5.90
C ILE A 22 -0.11 -11.48 6.45
N MET A 23 -0.16 -10.40 7.24
CA MET A 23 -1.40 -9.83 7.76
C MET A 23 -2.32 -9.32 6.64
N VAL A 24 -1.79 -8.66 5.60
CA VAL A 24 -2.58 -8.24 4.42
C VAL A 24 -3.25 -9.45 3.78
N VAL A 25 -2.47 -10.50 3.50
CA VAL A 25 -2.97 -11.73 2.88
C VAL A 25 -4.04 -12.37 3.76
N CYS A 26 -3.76 -12.49 5.08
CA CYS A 26 -4.70 -13.01 6.07
C CYS A 26 -6.00 -12.22 6.12
N GLY A 27 -5.94 -10.90 6.03
CA GLY A 27 -7.13 -10.04 5.96
C GLY A 27 -7.99 -10.40 4.75
N HIS A 28 -7.38 -10.46 3.56
CA HIS A 28 -8.11 -10.67 2.30
C HIS A 28 -8.70 -12.08 2.13
N ILE A 29 -8.12 -13.11 2.75
CA ILE A 29 -8.72 -14.46 2.77
C ILE A 29 -9.90 -14.58 3.77
N GLY A 30 -10.20 -13.54 4.54
CA GLY A 30 -11.25 -13.53 5.56
C GLY A 30 -10.79 -14.09 6.91
N GLY A 31 -9.49 -13.97 7.21
CA GLY A 31 -8.84 -14.39 8.44
C GLY A 31 -8.31 -15.82 8.39
N ILE A 32 -7.27 -16.08 9.19
CA ILE A 32 -6.64 -17.41 9.30
C ILE A 32 -7.64 -18.46 9.82
N TYR A 33 -8.66 -18.01 10.57
CA TYR A 33 -9.75 -18.82 11.08
C TYR A 33 -10.46 -19.65 10.01
N LYS A 34 -10.65 -19.10 8.81
CA LYS A 34 -11.29 -19.84 7.69
C LYS A 34 -10.43 -21.00 7.17
N ILE A 35 -9.11 -20.96 7.37
CA ILE A 35 -8.17 -21.96 6.84
C ILE A 35 -7.80 -23.00 7.90
N ILE A 36 -7.52 -22.58 9.14
CA ILE A 36 -6.97 -23.46 10.18
C ILE A 36 -7.81 -23.53 11.46
N GLY A 37 -9.00 -22.91 11.51
CA GLY A 37 -9.92 -22.99 12.65
C GLY A 37 -9.45 -22.25 13.92
N ILE A 38 -8.30 -21.57 13.87
CA ILE A 38 -7.75 -20.81 14.99
C ILE A 38 -8.35 -19.38 14.96
N PRO A 39 -9.04 -18.92 16.04
CA PRO A 39 -9.64 -17.58 16.11
C PRO A 39 -8.59 -16.51 16.44
N VAL A 40 -7.43 -16.57 15.79
CA VAL A 40 -6.42 -15.52 15.79
C VAL A 40 -6.52 -14.90 14.39
N PHE A 41 -6.36 -13.58 14.27
CA PHE A 41 -6.40 -12.91 12.95
C PHE A 41 -7.74 -13.01 12.23
N ASN A 42 -8.84 -12.96 12.97
CA ASN A 42 -10.17 -12.85 12.40
C ASN A 42 -10.40 -11.43 11.85
N SER A 43 -11.13 -11.35 10.74
CA SER A 43 -11.52 -10.09 10.12
C SER A 43 -12.96 -9.68 10.46
N LYS A 44 -13.52 -10.23 11.55
CA LYS A 44 -14.90 -9.91 11.95
C LYS A 44 -14.96 -8.48 12.49
N PRO A 45 -15.93 -7.65 12.05
CA PRO A 45 -16.13 -6.30 12.56
C PRO A 45 -16.44 -6.23 14.06
N SER A 46 -16.84 -7.35 14.67
CA SER A 46 -17.15 -7.47 16.09
C SER A 46 -15.92 -7.53 17.00
N GLU A 47 -14.71 -7.62 16.44
CA GLU A 47 -13.48 -7.62 17.22
C GLU A 47 -13.01 -6.20 17.52
N ILE A 48 -12.46 -5.97 18.71
CA ILE A 48 -12.00 -4.66 19.16
C ILE A 48 -10.79 -4.18 18.32
N PHE A 49 -9.98 -5.11 17.80
CA PHE A 49 -8.81 -4.82 16.96
C PHE A 49 -8.70 -5.80 15.77
N PRO A 50 -9.50 -5.63 14.71
CA PRO A 50 -9.40 -6.48 13.52
C PRO A 50 -8.10 -6.20 12.77
N ILE A 51 -7.59 -7.21 12.02
CA ILE A 51 -6.38 -7.06 11.18
C ILE A 51 -6.40 -5.80 10.33
N TYR A 52 -7.58 -5.48 9.80
CA TYR A 52 -7.78 -4.36 8.89
C TYR A 52 -7.39 -3.00 9.49
N SER A 53 -7.39 -2.89 10.83
CA SER A 53 -7.09 -1.65 11.54
C SER A 53 -5.61 -1.30 11.64
N TYR A 54 -4.69 -2.26 11.53
CA TYR A 54 -3.27 -2.03 11.87
C TYR A 54 -2.26 -2.49 10.83
N HIS A 55 -2.61 -3.41 9.93
CA HIS A 55 -1.65 -3.92 8.95
C HIS A 55 -1.15 -2.83 7.97
N MET A 56 -2.02 -1.93 7.48
CA MET A 56 -1.58 -0.78 6.66
C MET A 56 -0.88 0.31 7.47
N PRO A 57 -1.37 0.71 8.66
CA PRO A 57 -0.65 1.61 9.55
C PRO A 57 0.76 1.14 9.92
N LEU A 58 1.02 -0.17 10.01
CA LEU A 58 2.35 -0.71 10.24
C LEU A 58 3.33 -0.34 9.11
N PHE A 59 2.92 -0.42 7.85
CA PHE A 59 3.76 0.01 6.73
C PHE A 59 4.00 1.53 6.75
N ILE A 60 3.00 2.31 7.11
CA ILE A 60 3.13 3.77 7.25
C ILE A 60 4.12 4.10 8.36
N PHE A 61 4.02 3.44 9.53
CA PHE A 61 4.94 3.61 10.64
C PHE A 61 6.38 3.27 10.26
N ILE A 62 6.60 2.10 9.64
CA ILE A 62 7.92 1.67 9.17
C ILE A 62 8.48 2.67 8.13
N SER A 63 7.65 3.28 7.30
CA SER A 63 8.09 4.30 6.34
C SER A 63 8.64 5.55 7.04
N GLY A 64 8.02 5.96 8.15
CA GLY A 64 8.42 7.11 8.96
C GLY A 64 9.69 6.82 9.76
N TYR A 65 9.94 5.57 10.15
CA TYR A 65 11.16 5.17 10.84
C TYR A 65 12.44 5.50 10.06
N PHE A 66 12.40 5.43 8.72
CA PHE A 66 13.51 5.80 7.85
C PHE A 66 13.51 7.26 7.41
N TYR A 67 12.64 8.09 8.01
CA TYR A 67 12.61 9.52 7.72
C TYR A 67 13.90 10.17 8.25
N LYS A 68 14.52 11.01 7.42
CA LYS A 68 15.73 11.76 7.81
C LYS A 68 15.35 13.20 8.11
N GLN A 69 15.76 13.72 9.26
CA GLN A 69 15.50 15.10 9.69
C GLN A 69 15.97 16.16 8.68
N GLY A 70 17.03 15.88 7.90
CA GLY A 70 17.52 16.79 6.86
C GLY A 70 16.49 17.12 5.77
N TYR A 71 15.42 16.34 5.61
CA TYR A 71 14.35 16.65 4.67
C TYR A 71 13.46 17.83 5.10
N ILE A 72 13.45 18.19 6.38
CA ILE A 72 12.69 19.34 6.91
C ILE A 72 13.17 20.66 6.28
N TYR A 73 14.46 20.73 5.94
CA TYR A 73 15.07 21.93 5.38
C TYR A 73 15.04 21.99 3.83
N ASP A 74 14.61 20.92 3.16
CA ASP A 74 14.51 20.84 1.70
C ASP A 74 13.21 20.12 1.25
N ILE A 75 12.09 20.81 1.44
CA ILE A 75 10.75 20.33 1.05
C ILE A 75 10.69 20.03 -0.45
N LYS A 76 11.31 20.85 -1.30
CA LYS A 76 11.32 20.64 -2.76
C LYS A 76 12.05 19.36 -3.13
N GLY A 77 13.23 19.11 -2.55
CA GLY A 77 13.98 17.88 -2.74
C GLY A 77 13.24 16.65 -2.22
N LEU A 78 12.55 16.77 -1.08
CA LEU A 78 11.68 15.71 -0.56
C LEU A 78 10.55 15.38 -1.54
N ILE A 79 9.75 16.36 -1.97
CA ILE A 79 8.64 16.15 -2.92
C ILE A 79 9.16 15.49 -4.19
N LYS A 80 10.24 16.01 -4.79
CA LYS A 80 10.85 15.45 -6.00
C LYS A 80 11.28 14.00 -5.80
N LYS A 81 11.88 13.67 -4.65
CA LYS A 81 12.27 12.30 -4.31
C LYS A 81 11.06 11.39 -4.17
N ARG A 82 10.03 11.81 -3.43
CA ARG A 82 8.83 11.00 -3.19
C ARG A 82 7.98 10.81 -4.44
N LEU A 83 7.90 11.81 -5.31
CA LEU A 83 7.30 11.66 -6.64
C LEU A 83 7.99 10.54 -7.43
N LYS A 84 9.34 10.54 -7.47
CA LYS A 84 10.09 9.52 -8.20
C LYS A 84 10.00 8.12 -7.61
N THR A 85 9.91 8.00 -6.28
CA THR A 85 9.90 6.69 -5.61
C THR A 85 8.51 6.10 -5.39
N LEU A 86 7.47 6.94 -5.30
CA LEU A 86 6.10 6.49 -4.99
C LEU A 86 5.16 6.75 -6.16
N VAL A 87 5.02 8.00 -6.58
CA VAL A 87 3.98 8.42 -7.55
C VAL A 87 4.27 7.93 -8.97
N ILE A 88 5.51 8.04 -9.45
CA ILE A 88 5.87 7.57 -10.80
C ILE A 88 5.70 6.04 -10.92
N PRO A 89 6.25 5.20 -10.02
CA PRO A 89 6.02 3.76 -10.06
C PRO A 89 4.54 3.40 -9.96
N TYR A 90 3.79 4.11 -9.11
CA TYR A 90 2.35 3.92 -8.98
C TYR A 90 1.62 4.11 -10.31
N TYR A 91 1.78 5.27 -10.97
CA TYR A 91 1.08 5.54 -12.22
C TYR A 91 1.52 4.62 -13.36
N LYS A 92 2.79 4.17 -13.37
CA LYS A 92 3.24 3.14 -14.32
C LYS A 92 2.49 1.82 -14.16
N TRP A 93 2.38 1.32 -12.92
CA TRP A 93 1.60 0.12 -12.64
C TRP A 93 0.11 0.33 -12.88
N ASN A 94 -0.42 1.50 -12.51
CA ASN A 94 -1.81 1.84 -12.75
C ASN A 94 -2.15 1.83 -14.25
N LEU A 95 -1.24 2.31 -15.10
CA LEU A 95 -1.42 2.28 -16.56
C LEU A 95 -1.45 0.83 -17.07
N PHE A 96 -0.49 0.01 -16.62
CA PHE A 96 -0.43 -1.40 -16.98
C PHE A 96 -1.73 -2.13 -16.62
N TYR A 97 -2.21 -1.98 -15.39
CA TYR A 97 -3.45 -2.61 -14.93
C TYR A 97 -4.70 -2.04 -15.60
N GLY A 98 -4.74 -0.73 -15.87
CA GLY A 98 -5.85 -0.10 -16.59
C GLY A 98 -5.99 -0.62 -18.02
N LEU A 99 -4.88 -0.80 -18.72
CA LEU A 99 -4.86 -1.43 -20.04
C LEU A 99 -5.28 -2.89 -19.96
N LEU A 100 -4.72 -3.65 -19.02
CA LEU A 100 -5.04 -5.06 -18.82
C LEU A 100 -6.54 -5.27 -18.55
N VAL A 101 -7.12 -4.52 -17.60
CA VAL A 101 -8.55 -4.60 -17.27
C VAL A 101 -9.42 -4.21 -18.48
N THR A 102 -9.02 -3.19 -19.24
CA THR A 102 -9.78 -2.78 -20.42
C THR A 102 -9.80 -3.87 -21.49
N VAL A 103 -8.67 -4.54 -21.73
CA VAL A 103 -8.60 -5.69 -22.65
C VAL A 103 -9.46 -6.85 -22.15
N LEU A 104 -9.34 -7.21 -20.87
CA LEU A 104 -10.10 -8.33 -20.28
C LEU A 104 -11.62 -8.08 -20.32
N ILE A 105 -12.07 -6.83 -20.14
CA ILE A 105 -13.49 -6.48 -20.29
C ILE A 105 -13.92 -6.61 -21.75
N ASN A 106 -13.12 -6.12 -22.70
CA ASN A 106 -13.47 -6.18 -24.12
C ASN A 106 -13.52 -7.62 -24.68
N VAL A 107 -12.73 -8.55 -24.12
CA VAL A 107 -12.75 -9.98 -24.47
C VAL A 107 -13.88 -10.74 -23.75
N GLY A 108 -14.61 -10.08 -22.84
CA GLY A 108 -15.72 -10.69 -22.08
C GLY A 108 -15.27 -11.57 -20.92
N LEU A 109 -14.02 -11.49 -20.50
CA LEU A 109 -13.49 -12.23 -19.33
C LEU A 109 -13.82 -11.54 -18.01
N PHE A 110 -13.99 -10.21 -18.02
CA PHE A 110 -14.43 -9.43 -16.87
C PHE A 110 -15.68 -8.63 -17.18
N ASN A 111 -16.69 -8.75 -16.32
CA ASN A 111 -17.93 -7.96 -16.41
C ASN A 111 -17.95 -6.79 -15.43
N ASN A 112 -17.07 -6.80 -14.43
CA ASN A 112 -17.01 -5.80 -13.38
C ASN A 112 -15.65 -5.10 -13.40
N GLY A 113 -15.65 -3.77 -13.49
CA GLY A 113 -14.46 -2.95 -13.44
C GLY A 113 -14.53 -1.71 -14.32
N ASN A 114 -13.78 -0.69 -13.95
CA ASN A 114 -13.69 0.56 -14.69
C ASN A 114 -12.66 0.43 -15.83
N LYS A 115 -13.07 0.75 -17.07
CA LYS A 115 -12.13 0.84 -18.21
C LYS A 115 -11.18 2.02 -18.02
N ILE A 116 -10.05 1.99 -18.71
CA ILE A 116 -9.11 3.12 -18.71
C ILE A 116 -9.77 4.35 -19.34
N ASN A 117 -9.82 5.44 -18.57
CA ASN A 117 -10.18 6.77 -19.04
C ASN A 117 -9.39 7.79 -18.21
N LEU A 118 -9.44 9.08 -18.60
CA LEU A 118 -8.68 10.13 -17.91
C LEU A 118 -9.06 10.26 -16.43
N TYR A 119 -10.33 10.11 -16.09
CA TYR A 119 -10.82 10.21 -14.70
C TYR A 119 -10.28 9.06 -13.84
N ASN A 120 -10.49 7.81 -14.28
CA ASN A 120 -10.10 6.59 -13.58
C ASN A 120 -8.58 6.46 -13.47
N TYR A 121 -7.86 6.96 -14.47
CA TYR A 121 -6.40 6.91 -14.45
C TYR A 121 -5.80 7.97 -13.53
N PHE A 122 -6.28 9.23 -13.55
CA PHE A 122 -5.66 10.34 -12.81
C PHE A 122 -6.32 10.70 -11.48
N LEU A 123 -7.65 10.78 -11.45
CA LEU A 123 -8.41 11.36 -10.33
C LEU A 123 -8.87 10.31 -9.32
N GLU A 124 -9.36 9.18 -9.80
CA GLU A 124 -9.83 8.08 -8.96
C GLU A 124 -8.75 7.57 -7.96
N PRO A 125 -7.45 7.50 -8.31
CA PRO A 125 -6.36 7.24 -7.36
C PRO A 125 -6.31 8.13 -6.13
N ILE A 126 -6.68 9.39 -6.29
CA ILE A 126 -6.53 10.43 -5.27
C ILE A 126 -7.76 10.43 -4.35
N PHE A 127 -8.95 10.20 -4.91
CA PHE A 127 -10.20 10.26 -4.15
C PHE A 127 -10.61 8.92 -3.54
N GLN A 128 -10.45 7.83 -4.27
CA GLN A 128 -10.96 6.50 -3.87
C GLN A 128 -9.84 5.47 -3.73
N GLY A 129 -8.82 5.54 -4.60
CA GLY A 129 -7.71 4.60 -4.61
C GLY A 129 -8.03 3.21 -5.17
N TYR A 130 -9.27 2.98 -5.62
CA TYR A 130 -9.76 1.68 -6.11
C TYR A 130 -10.22 1.73 -7.58
N GLN A 131 -9.40 2.28 -8.48
CA GLN A 131 -9.78 2.41 -9.90
C GLN A 131 -9.89 1.09 -10.66
N TYR A 132 -9.03 0.12 -10.37
CA TYR A 132 -9.00 -1.14 -11.10
C TYR A 132 -9.00 -2.29 -10.09
N ASN A 133 -9.90 -3.26 -10.27
CA ASN A 133 -10.05 -4.40 -9.36
C ASN A 133 -8.73 -5.14 -9.11
N LEU A 134 -7.86 -5.21 -10.13
CA LEU A 134 -6.54 -5.86 -10.03
C LEU A 134 -5.47 -5.00 -9.35
N ASN A 135 -5.65 -3.68 -9.31
CA ASN A 135 -4.70 -2.74 -8.72
C ASN A 135 -5.17 -2.16 -7.37
N GLY A 136 -6.26 -2.70 -6.81
CA GLY A 136 -6.86 -2.22 -5.56
C GLY A 136 -5.87 -2.00 -4.42
N PRO A 137 -4.97 -2.95 -4.10
CA PRO A 137 -4.01 -2.80 -3.02
C PRO A 137 -3.00 -1.66 -3.18
N SER A 138 -2.92 -1.01 -4.34
CA SER A 138 -1.96 0.08 -4.57
C SER A 138 -2.36 1.40 -3.91
N TRP A 139 -3.61 1.54 -3.45
CA TRP A 139 -4.19 2.77 -2.91
C TRP A 139 -3.30 3.48 -1.88
N PHE A 140 -2.67 2.71 -0.99
CA PHE A 140 -1.91 3.26 0.12
C PHE A 140 -0.64 4.00 -0.31
N LEU A 141 -0.12 3.78 -1.53
CA LEU A 141 1.09 4.45 -2.01
C LEU A 141 0.87 5.95 -2.20
N ILE A 142 -0.32 6.35 -2.67
CA ILE A 142 -0.71 7.75 -2.81
C ILE A 142 -0.98 8.36 -1.43
N SER A 143 -1.68 7.65 -0.54
CA SER A 143 -1.87 8.09 0.85
C SER A 143 -0.53 8.31 1.56
N LEU A 144 0.42 7.41 1.36
CA LEU A 144 1.77 7.48 1.92
C LEU A 144 2.53 8.72 1.42
N PHE A 145 2.38 9.08 0.15
CA PHE A 145 2.97 10.29 -0.42
C PHE A 145 2.44 11.54 0.28
N PHE A 146 1.12 11.67 0.46
CA PHE A 146 0.52 12.82 1.12
C PHE A 146 0.90 12.91 2.60
N ILE A 147 0.91 11.78 3.33
CA ILE A 147 1.32 11.74 4.74
C ILE A 147 2.77 12.22 4.91
N GLN A 148 3.67 11.77 4.03
CA GLN A 148 5.08 12.17 4.10
C GLN A 148 5.30 13.66 3.83
N ILE A 149 4.48 14.26 2.96
CA ILE A 149 4.55 15.71 2.69
C ILE A 149 3.92 16.49 3.84
N GLY A 150 2.76 16.08 4.36
CA GLY A 150 2.05 16.79 5.43
C GLY A 150 2.78 16.79 6.78
N TYR A 151 3.71 15.85 7.00
CA TYR A 151 4.54 15.81 8.20
C TYR A 151 5.80 16.69 8.14
N THR A 152 6.20 17.16 6.95
CA THR A 152 7.45 17.91 6.73
C THR A 152 7.20 19.40 6.78
#